data_AF-A0AAN7GV09-F1
#
_entry.id   AF-A0AAN7GV09-F1
#
_cell.length_a   1.000
_cell.length_b   1.000
_cell.length_c   1.000
_cell.angle_alpha   90.00
_cell.angle_beta   90.00
_cell.angle_gamma   90.00
#
_symmetry.space_group_name_H-M   'P 1'
#
loop_
_entity.id
_entity.type
_entity.pdbx_description
1 polymer ?
#
loop_
_entity_poly.entity_id
_entity_poly.type
_entity_poly.pdbx_seq_one_letter_code
_entity_poly.pdbx_strand_id
1 'polypeptide(L)'
;MVNIAVAGGTGELAREVIDAILSSPNKHSILILTRSLPTSKTNPHNLPFEQVDYSDVQVLTHIFLANKIHTVLSFIQVLHDPENISQKNLVEACVKAGVGRFAPSEYGGITTPTSVLPGWQSKHLFSTYLTTLPSSQNLQSTLFHPSLLTNYLSPESSPFPTSQSSSPHSTPFQSHHITPLQTPFLNWKTHSALQIANHDPYITFTTAYDLARVVAYAIEYGGAWPEVGGIQGCRLRLSELVEIAERVTGKKFHVEKVTLDDLKQGKWTPTWQPGLSHPIVSSSQQDPETIQTILKQVMIGILLTSIEGGWDVSDKWNQIIEKENKNFKFTGVEEFLRGVLLTESSQV
;
A
#
# COMPACT_ATOMS: atom_id res chain seq x y z
N MET A 1 13.42 4.61 21.92
CA MET A 1 13.49 3.21 21.45
C MET A 1 12.13 2.57 21.65
N VAL A 2 11.60 1.89 20.63
CA VAL A 2 10.30 1.20 20.65
C VAL A 2 10.52 -0.22 20.15
N ASN A 3 9.91 -1.22 20.79
CA ASN A 3 9.91 -2.61 20.34
C ASN A 3 8.69 -2.85 19.46
N ILE A 4 8.92 -3.29 18.23
CA ILE A 4 7.92 -3.33 17.16
C ILE A 4 7.81 -4.78 16.67
N ALA A 5 6.60 -5.32 16.61
CA ALA A 5 6.35 -6.54 15.87
C ALA A 5 5.76 -6.20 14.49
N VAL A 6 6.28 -6.81 13.44
CA VAL A 6 5.80 -6.63 12.07
C VAL A 6 5.20 -7.94 11.58
N ALA A 7 3.88 -8.06 11.67
CA ALA A 7 3.15 -9.21 11.18
C ALA A 7 3.09 -9.18 9.65
N GLY A 8 3.50 -10.28 9.00
CA GLY A 8 3.70 -10.29 7.55
C GLY A 8 4.96 -9.51 7.12
N GLY A 9 5.95 -9.38 8.02
CA GLY A 9 7.16 -8.56 7.81
C GLY A 9 8.06 -8.97 6.63
N THR A 10 7.81 -10.12 6.01
CA THR A 10 8.50 -10.59 4.80
C THR A 10 7.90 -10.06 3.50
N GLY A 11 6.75 -9.38 3.56
CA GLY A 11 6.06 -8.80 2.41
C GLY A 11 6.78 -7.58 1.82
N GLU A 12 6.46 -7.24 0.57
CA GLU A 12 7.09 -6.13 -0.15
C GLU A 12 6.95 -4.79 0.57
N LEU A 13 5.72 -4.39 0.87
CA LEU A 13 5.45 -3.12 1.56
C LEU A 13 6.00 -3.10 2.99
N ALA A 14 5.97 -4.26 3.67
CA ALA A 14 6.51 -4.38 5.02
C ALA A 14 8.03 -4.13 5.02
N ARG A 15 8.76 -4.61 4.01
CA ARG A 15 10.20 -4.40 3.87
C ARG A 15 10.55 -2.93 3.62
N GLU A 16 9.75 -2.19 2.83
CA GLU A 16 9.93 -0.73 2.70
C GLU A 16 9.82 -0.02 4.06
N VAL A 17 8.80 -0.39 4.85
CA VAL A 17 8.57 0.18 6.18
C VAL A 17 9.68 -0.20 7.16
N ILE A 18 10.15 -1.46 7.13
CA ILE A 18 11.29 -1.92 7.94
C ILE A 18 12.54 -1.11 7.59
N ASP A 19 12.85 -0.91 6.31
CA ASP A 19 14.01 -0.13 5.87
C ASP A 19 13.95 1.31 6.39
N ALA A 20 12.76 1.94 6.35
CA ALA A 20 12.56 3.28 6.88
C ALA A 20 12.70 3.35 8.40
N ILE A 21 12.19 2.36 9.14
CA ILE A 21 12.33 2.28 10.61
C ILE A 21 13.81 2.11 10.99
N LEU A 22 14.54 1.23 10.29
CA LEU A 22 15.97 1.01 10.55
C LEU A 22 16.85 2.21 10.19
N SER A 23 16.40 3.04 9.24
CA SER A 23 17.08 4.27 8.84
C SER A 23 16.84 5.43 9.82
N SER A 24 15.91 5.28 10.78
CA SER A 24 15.70 6.27 11.82
C SER A 24 16.95 6.44 12.70
N PRO A 25 17.28 7.66 13.16
CA PRO A 25 18.33 7.87 14.17
C PRO A 25 18.03 7.13 15.49
N ASN A 26 16.75 6.81 15.75
CA ASN A 26 16.36 6.05 16.91
C ASN A 26 16.56 4.55 16.65
N LYS A 27 17.32 3.90 17.53
CA LYS A 27 17.56 2.45 17.48
C LYS A 27 16.32 1.68 17.94
N HIS A 28 15.32 1.54 17.08
CA HIS A 28 14.15 0.70 17.34
C HIS A 28 14.51 -0.79 17.25
N SER A 29 13.76 -1.63 17.97
CA SER A 29 13.89 -3.09 17.87
C SER A 29 12.71 -3.62 17.05
N ILE A 30 12.99 -4.48 16.07
CA ILE A 30 11.99 -5.05 15.16
C ILE A 30 12.01 -6.57 15.30
N LEU A 31 10.84 -7.15 15.48
CA LEU A 31 10.58 -8.60 15.41
C LEU A 31 9.64 -8.89 14.24
N ILE A 32 10.08 -9.72 13.30
CA ILE A 32 9.23 -10.14 12.18
C ILE A 32 8.34 -11.31 12.63
N LEU A 33 7.04 -11.25 12.37
CA LEU A 33 6.16 -12.41 12.47
C LEU A 33 5.78 -12.88 11.07
N THR A 34 5.91 -14.17 10.81
CA THR A 34 5.71 -14.74 9.48
C THR A 34 5.19 -16.18 9.58
N ARG A 35 4.43 -16.64 8.58
CA ARG A 35 4.02 -18.05 8.49
C ARG A 35 5.11 -18.95 7.89
N SER A 36 6.04 -18.36 7.16
CA SER A 36 7.09 -19.06 6.41
C SER A 36 8.47 -18.58 6.84
N LEU A 37 9.45 -19.49 6.83
CA LEU A 37 10.85 -19.15 7.14
C LEU A 37 11.36 -18.04 6.19
N PRO A 38 11.87 -16.92 6.72
CA PRO A 38 12.48 -15.89 5.90
C PRO A 38 13.73 -16.40 5.18
N THR A 39 14.03 -15.79 4.04
CA THR A 39 15.26 -15.98 3.27
C THR A 39 16.09 -14.72 3.32
N SER A 40 17.34 -14.75 2.84
CA SER A 40 18.16 -13.53 2.69
C SER A 40 17.49 -12.47 1.81
N LYS A 41 16.60 -12.86 0.89
CA LYS A 41 15.81 -11.92 0.07
C LYS A 41 14.70 -11.25 0.88
N THR A 42 13.99 -12.01 1.72
CA THR A 42 12.81 -11.52 2.45
C THR A 42 13.12 -10.98 3.85
N ASN A 43 14.33 -11.20 4.36
CA ASN A 43 14.87 -10.59 5.58
C ASN A 43 16.36 -10.24 5.38
N PRO A 44 16.67 -9.23 4.53
CA PRO A 44 18.05 -8.89 4.16
C PRO A 44 18.88 -8.33 5.32
N HIS A 45 18.22 -7.75 6.33
CA HIS A 45 18.87 -7.18 7.52
C HIS A 45 19.11 -8.21 8.63
N ASN A 46 18.77 -9.49 8.39
CA ASN A 46 18.89 -10.57 9.38
C ASN A 46 18.23 -10.21 10.73
N LEU A 47 17.05 -9.60 10.68
CA LEU A 47 16.26 -9.26 11.86
C LEU A 47 15.75 -10.52 12.56
N PRO A 48 15.54 -10.49 13.89
CA PRO A 48 14.90 -11.61 14.57
C PRO A 48 13.49 -11.83 14.00
N PHE A 49 13.08 -13.09 13.94
CA PHE A 49 11.77 -13.46 13.45
C PHE A 49 11.19 -14.61 14.28
N GLU A 50 9.87 -14.66 14.36
CA GLU A 50 9.10 -15.79 14.87
C GLU A 50 8.23 -16.36 13.77
N GLN A 51 8.27 -17.69 13.60
CA GLN A 51 7.33 -18.38 12.75
C GLN A 51 6.04 -18.61 13.54
N VAL A 52 4.92 -18.04 13.09
CA VAL A 52 3.66 -18.05 13.83
C VAL A 52 2.49 -18.52 12.98
N ASP A 53 1.52 -19.14 13.64
CA ASP A 53 0.15 -19.23 13.15
C ASP A 53 -0.67 -18.10 13.79
N TYR A 54 -1.29 -17.26 12.97
CA TYR A 54 -2.13 -16.15 13.44
C TYR A 54 -3.45 -16.62 14.07
N SER A 55 -3.78 -17.92 13.97
CA SER A 55 -4.91 -18.51 14.69
C SER A 55 -4.65 -18.66 16.20
N ASP A 56 -3.39 -18.71 16.64
CA ASP A 56 -3.01 -18.95 18.03
C ASP A 56 -2.78 -17.65 18.82
N VAL A 57 -3.86 -17.12 19.40
CA VAL A 57 -3.83 -15.91 20.24
C VAL A 57 -2.89 -16.06 21.45
N GLN A 58 -2.76 -17.26 22.02
CA GLN A 58 -1.95 -17.47 23.22
C GLN A 58 -0.46 -17.35 22.90
N VAL A 59 -0.02 -17.97 21.81
CA VAL A 59 1.36 -17.84 21.31
C VAL A 59 1.67 -16.39 20.94
N LEU A 60 0.77 -15.71 20.21
CA LEU A 60 0.95 -14.29 19.86
C LEU A 60 1.10 -13.42 21.13
N THR A 61 0.23 -13.64 22.13
CA THR A 61 0.28 -12.91 23.42
C THR A 61 1.62 -13.17 24.12
N HIS A 62 2.07 -14.41 24.17
CA HIS A 62 3.36 -14.77 24.78
C HIS A 62 4.53 -14.10 24.08
N ILE A 63 4.57 -14.12 22.75
CA ILE A 63 5.61 -13.46 21.94
C ILE A 63 5.63 -11.96 22.25
N PHE A 64 4.46 -11.31 22.30
CA PHE A 64 4.37 -9.87 22.58
C PHE A 64 4.88 -9.51 23.98
N LEU A 65 4.52 -10.30 24.99
CA LEU A 65 5.01 -10.11 26.36
C LEU A 65 6.52 -10.36 26.48
N ALA A 66 7.01 -11.48 25.94
CA ALA A 66 8.42 -11.87 26.03
C ALA A 66 9.34 -10.84 25.36
N ASN A 67 8.91 -10.26 24.24
CA ASN A 67 9.67 -9.27 23.48
C ASN A 67 9.33 -7.81 23.88
N LYS A 68 8.44 -7.61 24.88
CA LYS A 68 7.99 -6.30 25.36
C LYS A 68 7.51 -5.41 24.21
N ILE A 69 6.72 -5.98 23.30
CA ILE A 69 6.25 -5.30 22.10
C ILE A 69 5.33 -4.14 22.50
N HIS A 70 5.64 -2.97 21.98
CA HIS A 70 4.85 -1.75 22.20
C HIS A 70 3.96 -1.43 20.99
N THR A 71 4.48 -1.65 19.77
CA THR A 71 3.77 -1.36 18.52
C THR A 71 3.69 -2.61 17.67
N VAL A 72 2.52 -2.91 17.13
CA VAL A 72 2.32 -3.99 16.16
C VAL A 72 1.88 -3.38 14.83
N LEU A 73 2.63 -3.66 13.76
CA LEU A 73 2.28 -3.29 12.39
C LEU A 73 1.89 -4.55 11.62
N SER A 74 0.67 -4.59 11.08
CA SER A 74 0.14 -5.74 10.36
C SER A 74 0.16 -5.50 8.85
N PHE A 75 0.93 -6.29 8.12
CA PHE A 75 1.01 -6.35 6.65
C PHE A 75 0.50 -7.70 6.12
N ILE A 76 -0.27 -8.43 6.91
CA ILE A 76 -0.78 -9.73 6.49
C ILE A 76 -1.77 -9.56 5.32
N GLN A 77 -1.72 -10.47 4.36
CA GLN A 77 -2.69 -10.45 3.27
C GLN A 77 -4.03 -10.98 3.75
N VAL A 78 -5.07 -10.16 3.61
CA VAL A 78 -6.44 -10.47 4.08
C VAL A 78 -7.33 -11.02 2.96
N LEU A 79 -6.83 -11.13 1.73
CA LEU A 79 -7.59 -11.59 0.56
C LEU A 79 -8.20 -12.99 0.77
N HIS A 80 -7.49 -13.87 1.48
CA HIS A 80 -7.92 -15.23 1.77
C HIS A 80 -8.43 -15.40 3.23
N ASP A 81 -8.71 -14.30 3.92
CA ASP A 81 -9.25 -14.27 5.28
C ASP A 81 -10.47 -13.33 5.32
N PRO A 82 -11.61 -13.75 4.72
CA PRO A 82 -12.76 -12.87 4.52
C PRO A 82 -13.35 -12.33 5.83
N GLU A 83 -13.21 -13.09 6.91
CA GLU A 83 -13.66 -12.74 8.26
C GLU A 83 -12.62 -11.95 9.07
N ASN A 84 -11.43 -11.68 8.51
CA ASN A 84 -10.29 -11.05 9.17
C ASN A 84 -9.92 -11.70 10.51
N ILE A 85 -10.02 -13.03 10.61
CA ILE A 85 -9.75 -13.77 11.85
C ILE A 85 -8.32 -13.49 12.33
N SER A 86 -7.36 -13.49 11.40
CA SER A 86 -5.95 -13.27 11.73
C SER A 86 -5.70 -11.89 12.33
N GLN A 87 -6.34 -10.84 11.81
CA GLN A 87 -6.20 -9.49 12.37
C GLN A 87 -6.94 -9.32 13.68
N LYS A 88 -8.14 -9.91 13.83
CA LYS A 88 -8.88 -9.90 15.09
C LYS A 88 -8.09 -10.60 16.21
N ASN A 89 -7.44 -11.72 15.89
CA ASN A 89 -6.57 -12.44 16.81
C ASN A 89 -5.32 -11.63 17.20
N LEU A 90 -4.71 -10.92 16.24
CA LEU A 90 -3.62 -9.98 16.54
C LEU A 90 -4.07 -8.88 17.51
N VAL A 91 -5.26 -8.30 17.30
CA VAL A 91 -5.86 -7.31 18.21
C VAL A 91 -6.07 -7.91 19.60
N GLU A 92 -6.67 -9.10 19.69
CA GLU A 92 -6.90 -9.76 20.98
C GLU A 92 -5.58 -10.02 21.73
N ALA A 93 -4.55 -10.48 21.02
CA ALA A 93 -3.21 -10.66 21.59
C ALA A 93 -2.57 -9.32 22.01
N CYS A 94 -2.75 -8.25 21.23
CA CYS A 94 -2.30 -6.91 21.59
C CYS A 94 -2.92 -6.44 22.91
N VAL A 95 -4.24 -6.58 23.04
CA VAL A 95 -4.98 -6.19 24.26
C VAL A 95 -4.51 -7.02 25.46
N LYS A 96 -4.39 -8.35 25.32
CA LYS A 96 -3.93 -9.23 26.41
C LYS A 96 -2.49 -8.94 26.84
N ALA A 97 -1.61 -8.58 25.89
CA ALA A 97 -0.21 -8.28 26.16
C ALA A 97 0.04 -6.83 26.61
N GLY A 98 -0.98 -5.95 26.57
CA GLY A 98 -0.82 -4.53 26.88
C GLY A 98 -0.01 -3.75 25.84
N VAL A 99 -0.08 -4.17 24.56
CA VAL A 99 0.51 -3.43 23.42
C VAL A 99 -0.16 -2.05 23.34
N GLY A 100 0.64 -1.00 23.13
CA GLY A 100 0.13 0.38 23.12
C GLY A 100 -0.45 0.81 21.77
N ARG A 101 0.09 0.29 20.66
CA ARG A 101 -0.27 0.72 19.30
C ARG A 101 -0.43 -0.44 18.33
N PHE A 102 -1.47 -0.42 17.53
CA PHE A 102 -1.73 -1.40 16.47
C PHE A 102 -2.06 -0.71 15.15
N ALA A 103 -1.38 -1.08 14.06
CA ALA A 103 -1.72 -0.65 12.72
C ALA A 103 -2.17 -1.87 11.89
N PRO A 104 -3.43 -1.94 11.46
CA PRO A 104 -3.90 -3.04 10.62
C PRO A 104 -3.38 -2.99 9.18
N SER A 105 -3.62 -4.08 8.46
CA SER A 105 -3.31 -4.26 7.04
C SER A 105 -4.29 -3.51 6.14
N GLU A 106 -4.28 -2.18 6.25
CA GLU A 106 -5.16 -1.27 5.50
C GLU A 106 -4.48 -0.74 4.25
N TYR A 107 -3.29 -0.14 4.38
CA TYR A 107 -2.37 0.37 3.33
C TYR A 107 -2.93 0.54 1.90
N GLY A 108 -4.06 1.23 1.79
CA GLY A 108 -4.78 1.44 0.54
C GLY A 108 -5.72 2.65 0.64
N GLY A 109 -6.85 2.59 -0.06
CA GLY A 109 -7.89 3.63 -0.02
C GLY A 109 -8.92 3.45 1.10
N ILE A 110 -9.94 4.29 1.06
CA ILE A 110 -11.11 4.24 1.94
C ILE A 110 -11.99 3.07 1.54
N THR A 111 -12.37 2.24 2.51
CA THR A 111 -13.24 1.08 2.30
C THR A 111 -14.67 1.35 2.78
N THR A 112 -15.63 0.83 2.04
CA THR A 112 -17.08 1.01 2.24
C THR A 112 -17.79 -0.35 2.22
N PRO A 113 -19.05 -0.47 2.70
CA PRO A 113 -19.81 -1.71 2.58
C PRO A 113 -20.02 -2.15 1.13
N THR A 114 -19.94 -1.23 0.17
CA THR A 114 -20.15 -1.46 -1.27
C THR A 114 -18.84 -1.65 -2.03
N SER A 115 -17.69 -1.66 -1.35
CA SER A 115 -16.39 -1.82 -2.00
C SER A 115 -16.31 -3.13 -2.79
N VAL A 116 -16.02 -3.00 -4.08
CA VAL A 116 -16.01 -4.13 -5.03
C VAL A 116 -14.62 -4.74 -5.24
N LEU A 117 -13.57 -4.13 -4.71
CA LEU A 117 -12.21 -4.65 -4.83
C LEU A 117 -12.02 -5.91 -3.96
N PRO A 118 -11.29 -6.94 -4.46
CA PRO A 118 -11.07 -8.16 -3.70
C PRO A 118 -10.47 -7.90 -2.30
N GLY A 119 -11.12 -8.43 -1.27
CA GLY A 119 -10.72 -8.26 0.13
C GLY A 119 -11.07 -6.91 0.78
N TRP A 120 -11.61 -5.94 0.03
CA TRP A 120 -11.92 -4.60 0.60
C TRP A 120 -13.16 -4.59 1.49
N GLN A 121 -14.17 -5.41 1.21
CA GLN A 121 -15.30 -5.57 2.12
C GLN A 121 -14.83 -6.11 3.48
N SER A 122 -13.90 -7.07 3.47
CA SER A 122 -13.28 -7.62 4.67
C SER A 122 -12.52 -6.54 5.46
N LYS A 123 -11.76 -5.67 4.77
CA LYS A 123 -11.14 -4.47 5.39
C LYS A 123 -12.16 -3.50 6.00
N HIS A 124 -13.27 -3.25 5.31
CA HIS A 124 -14.35 -2.41 5.84
C HIS A 124 -14.97 -3.01 7.13
N LEU A 125 -15.22 -4.31 7.14
CA LEU A 125 -15.71 -5.01 8.34
C LEU A 125 -14.69 -4.94 9.48
N PHE A 126 -13.40 -5.06 9.17
CA PHE A 126 -12.34 -4.99 10.18
C PHE A 126 -12.15 -3.58 10.76
N SER A 127 -12.15 -2.54 9.93
CA SER A 127 -12.09 -1.15 10.42
C SER A 127 -13.31 -0.83 11.30
N THR A 128 -14.50 -1.30 10.94
CA THR A 128 -15.70 -1.19 11.78
C THR A 128 -15.52 -1.93 13.11
N TYR A 129 -14.97 -3.15 13.10
CA TYR A 129 -14.66 -3.90 14.31
C TYR A 129 -13.73 -3.12 15.26
N LEU A 130 -12.68 -2.45 14.76
CA LEU A 130 -11.79 -1.64 15.59
C LEU A 130 -12.53 -0.52 16.34
N THR A 131 -13.56 0.08 15.74
CA THR A 131 -14.37 1.12 16.41
C THR A 131 -15.23 0.58 17.56
N THR A 132 -15.43 -0.74 17.63
CA THR A 132 -16.22 -1.37 18.70
C THR A 132 -15.38 -1.73 19.93
N LEU A 133 -14.06 -1.58 19.86
CA LEU A 133 -13.17 -1.89 20.96
C LEU A 133 -13.35 -0.90 22.12
N PRO A 134 -13.52 -1.38 23.37
CA PRO A 134 -13.64 -0.50 24.52
C PRO A 134 -12.40 0.37 24.73
N SER A 135 -12.58 1.67 24.98
CA SER A 135 -11.47 2.60 25.26
C SER A 135 -10.60 2.19 26.47
N SER A 136 -11.15 1.39 27.39
CA SER A 136 -10.42 0.84 28.53
C SER A 136 -9.27 -0.10 28.15
N GLN A 137 -9.21 -0.55 26.90
CA GLN A 137 -8.13 -1.43 26.42
C GLN A 137 -6.81 -0.69 26.16
N ASN A 138 -6.80 0.66 26.18
CA ASN A 138 -5.61 1.50 25.95
C ASN A 138 -4.81 1.18 24.67
N LEU A 139 -5.43 0.50 23.70
CA LEU A 139 -4.82 0.17 22.41
C LEU A 139 -5.17 1.26 21.40
N GLN A 140 -4.18 2.10 21.03
CA GLN A 140 -4.37 3.06 19.95
C GLN A 140 -4.25 2.36 18.60
N SER A 141 -5.18 2.64 17.70
CA SER A 141 -5.13 2.11 16.33
C SER A 141 -5.17 3.23 15.30
N THR A 142 -4.47 3.05 14.18
CA THR A 142 -4.55 3.96 13.03
C THR A 142 -4.65 3.17 11.73
N LEU A 143 -5.63 3.53 10.91
CA LEU A 143 -5.73 3.04 9.54
C LEU A 143 -4.81 3.91 8.67
N PHE A 144 -3.65 3.38 8.30
CA PHE A 144 -2.77 4.07 7.34
C PHE A 144 -3.38 3.96 5.93
N HIS A 145 -3.90 5.06 5.41
CA HIS A 145 -4.53 5.14 4.10
C HIS A 145 -3.68 6.00 3.14
N PRO A 146 -2.67 5.41 2.47
CA PRO A 146 -1.87 6.08 1.43
C PRO A 146 -2.59 6.26 0.10
N SER A 147 -3.81 5.71 -0.05
CA SER A 147 -4.49 5.55 -1.33
C SER A 147 -3.67 4.65 -2.27
N LEU A 148 -3.52 5.01 -3.55
CA LEU A 148 -2.75 4.25 -4.52
C LEU A 148 -1.25 4.53 -4.37
N LEU A 149 -0.44 3.47 -4.41
CA LEU A 149 1.00 3.66 -4.46
C LEU A 149 1.39 4.27 -5.82
N THR A 150 2.11 5.40 -5.80
CA THR A 150 2.62 6.03 -7.03
C THR A 150 3.49 5.08 -7.84
N ASN A 151 4.14 4.13 -7.17
CA ASN A 151 4.93 3.04 -7.78
C ASN A 151 4.14 2.20 -8.80
N TYR A 152 2.81 2.14 -8.68
CA TYR A 152 1.94 1.42 -9.62
C TYR A 152 1.64 2.22 -10.90
N LEU A 153 2.11 3.47 -10.98
CA LEU A 153 2.10 4.24 -12.22
C LEU A 153 3.35 4.00 -13.07
N SER A 154 4.36 3.28 -12.59
CA SER A 154 5.57 3.04 -13.38
C SER A 154 5.32 2.10 -14.57
N PRO A 155 6.06 2.26 -15.69
CA PRO A 155 6.06 1.28 -16.77
C PRO A 155 6.46 -0.12 -16.28
N GLU A 156 5.91 -1.17 -16.90
CA GLU A 156 6.26 -2.57 -16.58
C GLU A 156 7.76 -2.87 -16.78
N SER A 157 8.40 -2.15 -17.70
CA SER A 157 9.83 -2.23 -18.00
C SER A 157 10.72 -1.44 -17.03
N SER A 158 10.12 -0.68 -16.12
CA SER A 158 10.87 0.16 -15.20
C SER A 158 11.78 -0.70 -14.32
N PRO A 159 13.09 -0.45 -14.29
CA PRO A 159 14.02 -1.19 -13.47
C PRO A 159 13.83 -0.75 -12.00
N PHE A 160 12.81 -1.26 -11.32
CA PHE A 160 12.90 -1.30 -9.87
C PHE A 160 14.02 -2.27 -9.54
N PRO A 161 15.05 -1.86 -8.79
CA PRO A 161 16.20 -2.70 -8.56
C PRO A 161 15.75 -3.95 -7.83
N THR A 162 15.75 -5.08 -8.53
CA THR A 162 15.69 -6.41 -7.95
C THR A 162 17.01 -6.66 -7.22
N SER A 163 17.22 -6.04 -6.05
CA SER A 163 18.31 -6.31 -5.09
C SER A 163 19.76 -6.29 -5.61
N GLN A 164 20.05 -5.97 -6.88
CA GLN A 164 21.39 -6.15 -7.48
C GLN A 164 21.91 -4.98 -8.32
N SER A 165 21.23 -3.82 -8.38
CA SER A 165 21.76 -2.66 -9.10
C SER A 165 22.38 -1.64 -8.15
N SER A 166 23.69 -1.78 -7.92
CA SER A 166 24.55 -0.79 -7.28
C SER A 166 24.96 0.31 -8.28
N SER A 167 23.98 1.04 -8.82
CA SER A 167 24.29 2.27 -9.56
C SER A 167 24.31 3.48 -8.61
N PRO A 168 25.34 4.34 -8.68
CA PRO A 168 25.52 5.48 -7.76
C PRO A 168 24.60 6.67 -8.05
N HIS A 169 23.64 6.53 -8.97
CA HIS A 169 22.62 7.53 -9.28
C HIS A 169 21.29 7.08 -8.65
N SER A 170 21.25 6.99 -7.32
CA SER A 170 20.03 6.74 -6.58
C SER A 170 19.08 7.93 -6.79
N THR A 171 17.96 7.70 -7.47
CA THR A 171 16.85 8.66 -7.41
C THR A 171 16.36 8.73 -5.96
N PRO A 172 16.07 9.92 -5.40
CA PRO A 172 15.74 10.09 -3.98
C PRO A 172 14.43 9.45 -3.51
N PHE A 173 13.71 8.73 -4.37
CA PHE A 173 12.36 8.16 -4.15
C PHE A 173 12.30 6.65 -4.34
N GLN A 174 13.45 5.96 -4.28
CA GLN A 174 13.56 4.57 -4.70
C GLN A 174 12.94 3.62 -3.66
N SER A 175 11.91 2.90 -4.09
CA SER A 175 11.43 1.69 -3.42
C SER A 175 12.24 0.50 -3.92
N HIS A 176 12.62 -0.39 -3.01
CA HIS A 176 13.52 -1.52 -3.30
C HIS A 176 12.80 -2.87 -3.38
N HIS A 177 11.55 -2.93 -2.91
CA HIS A 177 10.83 -4.17 -2.67
C HIS A 177 9.49 -4.24 -3.39
N ILE A 178 8.95 -3.11 -3.85
CA ILE A 178 7.63 -3.04 -4.49
C ILE A 178 7.68 -3.54 -5.94
N THR A 179 6.91 -4.58 -6.23
CA THR A 179 6.63 -4.99 -7.60
C THR A 179 5.58 -4.05 -8.20
N PRO A 180 5.81 -3.45 -9.38
CA PRO A 180 4.83 -2.63 -10.06
C PRO A 180 3.54 -3.39 -10.35
N LEU A 181 2.43 -2.68 -10.26
CA LEU A 181 1.12 -3.16 -10.65
C LEU A 181 0.60 -2.25 -11.75
N GLN A 182 0.17 -2.82 -12.88
CA GLN A 182 -0.51 -2.04 -13.89
C GLN A 182 -1.83 -1.49 -13.32
N THR A 183 -2.05 -0.19 -13.47
CA THR A 183 -3.29 0.50 -13.11
C THR A 183 -4.14 0.76 -14.36
N PRO A 184 -5.45 1.03 -14.23
CA PRO A 184 -6.30 1.26 -15.41
C PRO A 184 -6.06 2.65 -16.04
N PHE A 185 -5.37 3.55 -15.35
CA PHE A 185 -5.34 4.97 -15.72
C PHE A 185 -4.41 5.27 -16.89
N LEU A 186 -3.25 4.60 -16.94
CA LEU A 186 -2.21 4.86 -17.93
C LEU A 186 -1.69 3.55 -18.52
N ASN A 187 -1.60 3.50 -19.85
CA ASN A 187 -0.95 2.43 -20.60
C ASN A 187 0.25 3.02 -21.36
N TRP A 188 1.44 2.86 -20.78
CA TRP A 188 2.69 3.42 -21.31
C TRP A 188 3.08 2.85 -22.67
N LYS A 189 2.81 1.56 -22.91
CA LYS A 189 3.18 0.88 -24.17
C LYS A 189 2.46 1.48 -25.36
N THR A 190 1.17 1.79 -25.19
CA THR A 190 0.30 2.28 -26.26
C THR A 190 0.08 3.79 -26.21
N HIS A 191 0.61 4.48 -25.19
CA HIS A 191 0.29 5.89 -24.88
C HIS A 191 -1.23 6.11 -24.86
N SER A 192 -1.94 5.23 -24.14
CA SER A 192 -3.39 5.33 -23.96
C SER A 192 -3.70 5.61 -22.50
N ALA A 193 -4.80 6.32 -22.23
CA ALA A 193 -5.27 6.60 -20.88
C ALA A 193 -6.77 6.31 -20.80
N LEU A 194 -7.24 5.92 -19.60
CA LEU A 194 -8.67 5.76 -19.36
C LEU A 194 -9.23 6.91 -18.52
N GLN A 195 -10.37 7.41 -18.96
CA GLN A 195 -11.24 8.28 -18.19
C GLN A 195 -12.62 7.68 -18.05
N ILE A 196 -13.35 8.16 -17.05
CA ILE A 196 -14.72 7.75 -16.78
C ILE A 196 -15.63 8.84 -17.35
N ALA A 197 -16.52 8.49 -18.27
CA ALA A 197 -17.37 9.45 -18.96
C ALA A 197 -18.19 10.30 -17.97
N ASN A 198 -18.11 11.62 -18.09
CA ASN A 198 -18.78 12.60 -17.21
C ASN A 198 -18.29 12.63 -15.76
N HIS A 199 -17.18 11.98 -15.44
CA HIS A 199 -16.57 11.97 -14.10
C HIS A 199 -15.09 12.33 -14.18
N ASP A 200 -14.62 13.14 -13.24
CA ASP A 200 -13.21 13.50 -13.10
C ASP A 200 -12.81 13.44 -11.61
N PRO A 201 -12.71 12.22 -11.05
CA PRO A 201 -12.55 12.03 -9.61
C PRO A 201 -11.17 12.50 -9.14
N TYR A 202 -11.10 12.91 -7.88
CA TYR A 202 -9.83 13.08 -7.19
C TYR A 202 -9.24 11.72 -6.80
N ILE A 203 -7.94 11.59 -7.00
CA ILE A 203 -7.14 10.42 -6.67
C ILE A 203 -5.90 10.91 -5.95
N THR A 204 -5.62 10.31 -4.80
CA THR A 204 -4.34 10.49 -4.10
C THR A 204 -3.35 9.41 -4.54
N PHE A 205 -2.13 9.83 -4.87
CA PHE A 205 -1.00 8.96 -5.11
C PHE A 205 0.07 9.22 -4.06
N THR A 206 0.54 8.15 -3.40
CA THR A 206 1.59 8.24 -2.37
C THR A 206 2.70 7.25 -2.70
N THR A 207 3.96 7.67 -2.71
CA THR A 207 5.05 6.71 -2.96
C THR A 207 5.16 5.73 -1.79
N ALA A 208 5.58 4.49 -2.04
CA ALA A 208 5.84 3.55 -0.95
C ALA A 208 6.96 4.05 -0.03
N TYR A 209 7.91 4.82 -0.58
CA TYR A 209 8.93 5.54 0.17
C TYR A 209 8.33 6.53 1.18
N ASP A 210 7.40 7.39 0.76
CA ASP A 210 6.76 8.36 1.65
C ASP A 210 5.86 7.68 2.68
N LEU A 211 5.10 6.65 2.28
CA LEU A 211 4.36 5.84 3.22
C LEU A 211 5.28 5.28 4.31
N ALA A 212 6.40 4.67 3.93
CA ALA A 212 7.35 4.09 4.86
C ALA A 212 7.91 5.13 5.84
N ARG A 213 8.24 6.33 5.36
CA ARG A 213 8.67 7.46 6.19
C ARG A 213 7.58 7.94 7.15
N VAL A 214 6.33 7.98 6.71
CA VAL A 214 5.20 8.35 7.58
C VAL A 214 4.98 7.31 8.67
N VAL A 215 5.03 6.01 8.35
CA VAL A 215 4.89 4.94 9.35
C VAL A 215 6.05 4.98 10.35
N ALA A 216 7.28 5.18 9.88
CA ALA A 216 8.45 5.36 10.76
C ALA A 216 8.29 6.57 11.68
N TYR A 217 7.83 7.72 11.15
CA TYR A 217 7.52 8.89 11.96
C TYR A 217 6.42 8.60 13.00
N ALA A 218 5.34 7.90 12.60
CA ALA A 218 4.22 7.59 13.48
C ALA A 218 4.64 6.76 14.70
N ILE A 219 5.62 5.86 14.55
CA ILE A 219 6.19 5.09 15.68
C ILE A 219 6.80 6.01 16.74
N GLU A 220 7.44 7.09 16.31
CA GLU A 220 8.12 8.06 17.18
C GLU A 220 7.19 9.16 17.69
N TYR A 221 6.08 9.37 17.00
CA TYR A 221 5.13 10.43 17.33
C TYR A 221 4.63 10.29 18.76
N GLY A 222 4.87 11.31 19.58
CA GLY A 222 4.49 11.32 21.00
C GLY A 222 3.02 11.60 21.27
N GLY A 223 2.27 12.06 20.27
CA GLY A 223 0.84 12.33 20.37
C GLY A 223 -0.04 11.09 20.15
N ALA A 224 -1.36 11.29 20.22
CA ALA A 224 -2.33 10.24 19.93
C ALA A 224 -2.37 9.93 18.43
N TRP A 225 -2.32 8.64 18.08
CA TRP A 225 -2.53 8.21 16.69
C TRP A 225 -3.96 8.56 16.23
N PRO A 226 -4.13 9.17 15.04
CA PRO A 226 -5.47 9.36 14.48
C PRO A 226 -6.06 8.01 14.10
N GLU A 227 -7.35 7.79 14.39
CA GLU A 227 -8.04 6.54 14.00
C GLU A 227 -7.97 6.32 12.49
N VAL A 228 -8.26 7.37 11.70
CA VAL A 228 -8.06 7.38 10.25
C VAL A 228 -6.82 8.21 9.92
N GLY A 229 -5.76 7.54 9.52
CA GLY A 229 -4.46 8.11 9.20
C GLY A 229 -4.25 8.21 7.69
N GLY A 230 -5.00 9.08 7.03
CA GLY A 230 -4.78 9.36 5.60
C GLY A 230 -3.42 10.00 5.33
N ILE A 231 -2.83 9.64 4.19
CA ILE A 231 -1.53 10.13 3.72
C ILE A 231 -1.70 10.58 2.27
N GLN A 232 -1.41 11.86 2.01
CA GLN A 232 -1.46 12.42 0.67
C GLN A 232 -0.05 12.72 0.15
N GLY A 233 0.49 11.87 -0.72
CA GLY A 233 1.70 12.22 -1.47
C GLY A 233 1.41 13.34 -2.48
N CYS A 234 0.44 13.09 -3.37
CA CYS A 234 0.02 14.00 -4.40
C CYS A 234 -1.46 13.74 -4.73
N ARG A 235 -2.34 14.72 -4.48
CA ARG A 235 -3.77 14.65 -4.77
C ARG A 235 -4.07 15.39 -6.08
N LEU A 236 -4.64 14.70 -7.05
CA LEU A 236 -4.92 15.21 -8.39
C LEU A 236 -6.19 14.61 -8.95
N ARG A 237 -6.76 15.27 -9.94
CA ARG A 237 -7.84 14.74 -10.79
C ARG A 237 -7.30 13.71 -11.76
N LEU A 238 -8.15 12.78 -12.18
CA LEU A 238 -7.77 11.79 -13.19
C LEU A 238 -7.35 12.45 -14.51
N SER A 239 -7.98 13.56 -14.89
CA SER A 239 -7.56 14.36 -16.06
C SER A 239 -6.14 14.92 -15.92
N GLU A 240 -5.79 15.47 -14.75
CA GLU A 240 -4.46 16.03 -14.44
C GLU A 240 -3.36 14.96 -14.49
N LEU A 241 -3.66 13.71 -14.11
CA LEU A 241 -2.72 12.59 -14.25
C LEU A 241 -2.31 12.37 -15.71
N VAL A 242 -3.26 12.46 -16.65
CA VAL A 242 -2.99 12.31 -18.08
C VAL A 242 -2.12 13.46 -18.56
N GLU A 243 -2.41 14.69 -18.16
CA GLU A 243 -1.58 15.85 -18.52
C GLU A 243 -0.14 15.71 -18.00
N ILE A 244 0.04 15.19 -16.78
CA ILE A 244 1.37 14.87 -16.24
C ILE A 244 2.06 13.84 -17.14
N ALA A 245 1.38 12.74 -17.50
CA ALA A 245 1.93 11.70 -18.37
C ALA A 245 2.39 12.28 -19.73
N GLU A 246 1.62 13.20 -20.32
CA GLU A 246 2.00 13.89 -21.55
C GLU A 246 3.22 14.80 -21.36
N ARG A 247 3.29 15.57 -20.25
CA ARG A 247 4.42 16.46 -19.95
C ARG A 247 5.72 15.71 -19.67
N VAL A 248 5.66 14.54 -19.03
CA VAL A 248 6.87 13.76 -18.71
C VAL A 248 7.39 12.98 -19.92
N THR A 249 6.50 12.53 -20.81
CA THR A 249 6.88 11.76 -22.01
C THR A 249 7.12 12.63 -23.26
N GLY A 250 6.59 13.85 -23.29
CA GLY A 250 6.53 14.68 -24.49
C GLY A 250 5.59 14.15 -25.57
N LYS A 251 4.73 13.17 -25.26
CA LYS A 251 3.83 12.50 -26.20
C LYS A 251 2.38 12.71 -25.80
N LYS A 252 1.49 12.73 -26.79
CA LYS A 252 0.04 12.77 -26.55
C LYS A 252 -0.50 11.38 -26.21
N PHE A 253 -1.46 11.33 -25.29
CA PHE A 253 -2.12 10.09 -24.91
C PHE A 253 -3.50 9.99 -25.58
N HIS A 254 -3.81 8.83 -26.14
CA HIS A 254 -5.15 8.53 -26.62
C HIS A 254 -6.07 8.23 -25.42
N VAL A 255 -7.01 9.14 -25.15
CA VAL A 255 -7.94 9.00 -24.03
C VAL A 255 -9.17 8.22 -24.47
N GLU A 256 -9.33 7.01 -23.95
CA GLU A 256 -10.56 6.23 -24.08
C GLU A 256 -11.48 6.50 -22.88
N LYS A 257 -12.79 6.55 -23.12
CA LYS A 257 -13.79 6.81 -22.07
C LYS A 257 -14.64 5.57 -21.83
N VAL A 258 -14.68 5.13 -20.58
CA VAL A 258 -15.59 4.07 -20.11
C VAL A 258 -16.81 4.69 -19.43
N THR A 259 -17.98 4.04 -19.52
CA THR A 259 -19.19 4.53 -18.85
C THR A 259 -19.36 3.89 -17.47
N LEU A 260 -19.97 4.61 -16.53
CA LEU A 260 -20.27 4.05 -15.21
C LEU A 260 -21.20 2.82 -15.31
N ASP A 261 -22.15 2.82 -16.24
CA ASP A 261 -23.09 1.71 -16.42
C ASP A 261 -22.40 0.45 -16.94
N ASP A 262 -21.43 0.57 -17.85
CA ASP A 262 -20.62 -0.56 -18.31
C ASP A 262 -19.77 -1.12 -17.17
N LEU A 263 -19.13 -0.25 -16.38
CA LEU A 263 -18.32 -0.67 -15.23
C LEU A 263 -19.16 -1.42 -14.20
N LYS A 264 -20.36 -0.92 -13.86
CA LYS A 264 -21.31 -1.59 -12.95
C LYS A 264 -21.77 -2.96 -13.45
N GLN A 265 -21.81 -3.16 -14.77
CA GLN A 265 -22.13 -4.43 -15.41
C GLN A 265 -20.91 -5.35 -15.56
N GLY A 266 -19.74 -4.96 -15.04
CA GLY A 266 -18.49 -5.73 -15.19
C GLY A 266 -17.94 -5.74 -16.61
N LYS A 267 -18.37 -4.80 -17.48
CA LYS A 267 -17.95 -4.73 -18.87
C LYS A 267 -16.65 -3.95 -19.02
N TRP A 268 -15.64 -4.60 -19.57
CA TRP A 268 -14.40 -3.97 -20.02
C TRP A 268 -14.51 -3.58 -21.49
N THR A 269 -14.75 -2.30 -21.76
CA THR A 269 -14.90 -1.73 -23.11
C THR A 269 -13.63 -1.12 -23.75
N PRO A 270 -12.52 -0.83 -23.03
CA PRO A 270 -11.29 -0.35 -23.66
C PRO A 270 -10.75 -1.27 -24.75
N THR A 271 -10.09 -0.68 -25.75
CA THR A 271 -9.48 -1.40 -26.88
C THR A 271 -8.29 -2.28 -26.48
N TRP A 272 -7.68 -2.00 -25.32
CA TRP A 272 -6.54 -2.73 -24.78
C TRP A 272 -6.93 -3.66 -23.63
N GLN A 273 -6.07 -4.64 -23.33
CA GLN A 273 -6.25 -5.61 -22.25
C GLN A 273 -5.21 -5.41 -21.16
N PRO A 274 -5.56 -5.58 -19.87
CA PRO A 274 -4.58 -5.66 -18.79
C PRO A 274 -3.51 -6.71 -19.10
N GLY A 275 -2.25 -6.41 -18.81
CA GLY A 275 -1.14 -7.35 -18.93
C GLY A 275 -1.35 -8.55 -17.99
N LEU A 276 -0.97 -9.75 -18.44
CA LEU A 276 -1.19 -11.00 -17.69
C LEU A 276 -0.28 -11.16 -16.45
N SER A 277 0.69 -10.26 -16.24
CA SER A 277 1.61 -10.31 -15.11
C SER A 277 1.08 -9.45 -13.96
N HIS A 278 0.62 -10.08 -12.87
CA HIS A 278 0.25 -9.39 -11.63
C HIS A 278 0.57 -10.29 -10.42
N PRO A 279 1.15 -9.74 -9.31
CA PRO A 279 1.46 -10.49 -8.10
C PRO A 279 0.33 -11.32 -7.45
N ILE A 280 -0.95 -10.98 -7.68
CA ILE A 280 -2.11 -11.69 -7.10
C ILE A 280 -2.42 -12.99 -7.86
N VAL A 281 -2.08 -13.05 -9.15
CA VAL A 281 -2.41 -14.18 -10.05
C VAL A 281 -1.17 -14.93 -10.54
N SER A 282 0.03 -14.42 -10.30
CA SER A 282 1.30 -15.04 -10.72
C SER A 282 1.57 -16.40 -10.07
N SER A 283 0.89 -16.72 -8.97
CA SER A 283 0.92 -18.03 -8.30
C SER A 283 -0.29 -18.92 -8.61
N SER A 284 -1.25 -18.44 -9.41
CA SER A 284 -2.45 -19.19 -9.75
C SER A 284 -2.14 -20.23 -10.84
N GLN A 285 -2.60 -21.47 -10.66
CA GLN A 285 -2.60 -22.51 -11.72
C GLN A 285 -3.73 -22.29 -12.75
N GLN A 286 -4.29 -21.07 -12.80
CA GLN A 286 -5.43 -20.75 -13.64
C GLN A 286 -5.00 -20.55 -15.09
N ASP A 287 -5.92 -20.81 -16.02
CA ASP A 287 -5.69 -20.56 -17.43
C ASP A 287 -5.63 -19.03 -17.72
N PRO A 288 -4.98 -18.63 -18.83
CA PRO A 288 -4.84 -17.21 -19.16
C PRO A 288 -6.15 -16.43 -19.31
N GLU A 289 -7.26 -17.05 -19.74
CA GLU A 289 -8.54 -16.36 -19.91
C GLU A 289 -9.18 -16.02 -18.56
N THR A 290 -9.09 -16.96 -17.62
CA THR A 290 -9.51 -16.74 -16.23
C THR A 290 -8.69 -15.62 -15.59
N ILE A 291 -7.36 -15.64 -15.75
CA ILE A 291 -6.47 -14.57 -15.26
C ILE A 291 -6.87 -13.22 -15.86
N GLN A 292 -7.07 -13.16 -17.17
CA GLN A 292 -7.49 -11.93 -17.85
C GLN A 292 -8.82 -11.39 -17.30
N THR A 293 -9.78 -12.28 -17.00
CA THR A 293 -11.08 -11.94 -16.43
C THR A 293 -10.94 -11.34 -15.03
N ILE A 294 -10.14 -11.97 -14.17
CA ILE A 294 -9.86 -11.46 -12.81
C ILE A 294 -9.20 -10.08 -12.88
N LEU A 295 -8.23 -9.90 -13.77
CA LEU A 295 -7.54 -8.62 -13.93
C LEU A 295 -8.48 -7.51 -14.42
N LYS A 296 -9.38 -7.81 -15.35
CA LYS A 296 -10.44 -6.86 -15.75
C LYS A 296 -11.31 -6.46 -14.57
N GLN A 297 -11.72 -7.42 -13.74
CA GLN A 297 -12.55 -7.14 -12.56
C GLN A 297 -11.80 -6.25 -11.55
N VAL A 298 -10.50 -6.48 -11.34
CA VAL A 298 -9.66 -5.61 -10.51
C VAL A 298 -9.60 -4.19 -11.09
N MET A 299 -9.33 -4.05 -12.39
CA MET A 299 -9.27 -2.74 -13.06
C MET A 299 -10.60 -1.98 -13.00
N ILE A 300 -11.72 -2.67 -13.24
CA ILE A 300 -13.07 -2.13 -13.09
C ILE A 300 -13.30 -1.70 -11.64
N GLY A 301 -12.89 -2.54 -10.68
CA GLY A 301 -12.99 -2.22 -9.26
C GLY A 301 -12.20 -0.97 -8.88
N ILE A 302 -11.00 -0.77 -9.42
CA ILE A 302 -10.22 0.45 -9.22
C ILE A 302 -10.97 1.68 -9.75
N LEU A 303 -11.55 1.60 -10.96
CA LEU A 303 -12.31 2.69 -11.57
C LEU A 303 -13.60 3.03 -10.80
N LEU A 304 -14.36 2.01 -10.38
CA LEU A 304 -15.56 2.19 -9.55
C LEU A 304 -15.21 2.84 -8.21
N THR A 305 -14.12 2.40 -7.58
CA THR A 305 -13.60 2.98 -6.33
C THR A 305 -13.24 4.46 -6.51
N SER A 306 -12.74 4.86 -7.68
CA SER A 306 -12.49 6.28 -7.99
C SER A 306 -13.77 7.12 -7.98
N ILE A 307 -14.87 6.59 -8.50
CA ILE A 307 -16.17 7.30 -8.54
C ILE A 307 -16.76 7.43 -7.14
N GLU A 308 -16.56 6.42 -6.29
CA GLU A 308 -17.03 6.41 -4.91
C GLU A 308 -16.17 7.28 -3.96
N GLY A 309 -15.08 7.87 -4.45
CA GLY A 309 -14.15 8.67 -3.64
C GLY A 309 -13.21 7.82 -2.79
N GLY A 310 -13.12 6.52 -3.03
CA GLY A 310 -12.28 5.60 -2.24
C GLY A 310 -10.78 5.89 -2.32
N TRP A 311 -10.33 6.62 -3.35
CA TRP A 311 -8.93 7.02 -3.50
C TRP A 311 -8.64 8.45 -3.01
N ASP A 312 -9.65 9.20 -2.60
CA ASP A 312 -9.53 10.58 -2.11
C ASP A 312 -9.39 10.59 -0.58
N VAL A 313 -8.27 10.04 -0.10
CA VAL A 313 -7.98 9.87 1.33
C VAL A 313 -7.69 11.23 2.00
N SER A 314 -7.86 11.34 3.31
CA SER A 314 -7.47 12.56 4.06
C SER A 314 -5.95 12.79 4.06
N ASP A 315 -5.52 13.99 4.43
CA ASP A 315 -4.12 14.41 4.61
C ASP A 315 -3.70 14.39 6.10
N LYS A 316 -4.34 13.55 6.93
CA LYS A 316 -4.24 13.65 8.39
C LYS A 316 -2.80 13.52 8.91
N TRP A 317 -2.04 12.56 8.39
CA TRP A 317 -0.62 12.42 8.75
C TRP A 317 0.24 13.55 8.21
N ASN A 318 -0.06 14.08 7.02
CA ASN A 318 0.62 15.27 6.49
C ASN A 318 0.50 16.44 7.47
N GLN A 319 -0.72 16.75 7.93
CA GLN A 319 -0.96 17.85 8.87
C GLN A 319 -0.28 17.66 10.22
N ILE A 320 -0.15 16.41 10.70
CA ILE A 320 0.58 16.10 11.94
C ILE A 320 2.07 16.36 11.73
N ILE A 321 2.64 15.80 10.66
CA ILE A 321 4.07 15.90 10.36
C ILE A 321 4.48 17.34 10.08
N GLU A 322 3.71 18.11 9.30
CA GLU A 322 4.04 19.50 8.96
C GLU A 322 4.14 20.41 10.19
N LYS A 323 3.42 20.09 11.27
CA LYS A 323 3.49 20.84 12.53
C LYS A 323 4.83 20.65 13.24
N GLU A 324 5.43 19.46 13.16
CA GLU A 324 6.68 19.12 13.88
C GLU A 324 7.91 19.15 12.98
N ASN A 325 7.75 18.90 11.67
CA ASN A 325 8.81 18.83 10.69
C ASN A 325 8.38 19.51 9.37
N LYS A 326 8.54 20.83 9.32
CA LYS A 326 8.26 21.65 8.12
C LYS A 326 9.11 21.30 6.90
N ASN A 327 10.18 20.53 7.08
CA ASN A 327 11.06 20.10 5.99
C ASN A 327 10.66 18.74 5.41
N PHE A 328 9.65 18.07 5.98
CA PHE A 328 9.14 16.84 5.41
C PHE A 328 8.44 17.15 4.09
N LYS A 329 9.06 16.73 2.99
CA LYS A 329 8.46 16.82 1.66
C LYS A 329 7.94 15.46 1.22
N PHE A 330 6.74 15.48 0.68
CA PHE A 330 6.14 14.36 -0.02
C PHE A 330 6.47 14.44 -1.51
N THR A 331 6.61 13.29 -2.14
CA THR A 331 6.99 13.17 -3.55
C THR A 331 5.79 13.40 -4.46
N GLY A 332 5.92 14.32 -5.41
CA GLY A 332 4.89 14.55 -6.42
C GLY A 332 4.85 13.45 -7.49
N VAL A 333 3.69 13.23 -8.12
CA VAL A 333 3.57 12.25 -9.23
C VAL A 333 4.46 12.61 -10.41
N GLU A 334 4.52 13.87 -10.81
CA GLU A 334 5.37 14.31 -11.93
C GLU A 334 6.87 14.10 -11.63
N GLU A 335 7.31 14.46 -10.42
CA GLU A 335 8.68 14.26 -9.94
C GLU A 335 9.05 12.77 -9.95
N PHE A 336 8.18 11.91 -9.41
CA PHE A 336 8.36 10.47 -9.41
C PHE A 336 8.48 9.90 -10.84
N LEU A 337 7.54 10.24 -11.73
CA LEU A 337 7.51 9.73 -13.10
C LEU A 337 8.73 10.18 -13.90
N ARG A 338 9.20 11.42 -13.73
CA ARG A 338 10.45 11.89 -14.35
C ARG A 338 11.65 11.07 -13.87
N GLY A 339 11.74 10.79 -12.58
CA GLY A 339 12.80 9.94 -12.03
C GLY A 339 12.83 8.55 -12.64
N VAL A 340 11.66 7.90 -12.73
CA VAL A 340 11.54 6.55 -13.30
C VAL A 340 11.83 6.51 -14.79
N LEU A 341 11.23 7.40 -15.59
CA LEU A 341 11.34 7.35 -17.05
C LEU A 341 12.75 7.75 -17.56
N LEU A 342 13.47 8.63 -16.86
CA LEU A 342 14.85 9.00 -17.24
C LEU A 342 15.82 7.82 -17.13
N THR A 343 15.58 6.90 -16.18
CA THR A 343 16.43 5.71 -15.99
C THR A 343 16.28 4.68 -17.11
N GLU A 344 15.12 4.60 -17.79
CA GLU A 344 14.93 3.72 -18.95
C GLU A 344 15.72 4.22 -20.18
N SER A 345 15.68 5.53 -20.46
CA SER A 345 16.36 6.12 -21.63
C SER A 345 17.90 6.11 -21.54
N SER A 346 18.46 5.83 -20.37
CA SER A 346 19.92 5.75 -20.16
C SER A 346 20.48 4.33 -20.38
N GLN A 347 19.63 3.35 -20.71
CA GLN A 347 19.99 1.95 -20.94
C GLN A 347 19.84 1.49 -22.41
N VAL A 348 19.59 2.43 -23.35
CA VAL A 348 19.49 2.15 -24.80
C VAL A 348 20.76 2.57 -25.53
#